data_AF-A0A359AX77-F1
#
_entry.id   AF-A0A359AX77-F1
#
_cell.length_a   1.000
_cell.length_b   1.000
_cell.length_c   1.000
_cell.angle_alpha   90.00
_cell.angle_beta   90.00
_cell.angle_gamma   90.00
#
_symmetry.space_group_name_H-M   'P 1'
#
loop_
_entity.id
_entity.type
_entity.pdbx_description
1 polymer ?
#
loop_
_entity_poly.entity_id
_entity_poly.type
_entity_poly.pdbx_seq_one_letter_code
_entity_poly.pdbx_strand_id
1 'polypeptide(L)'
;LVNTYTTLLLENGDLALFVLNEMRTNQNMLAPLLKIARLSALPVIQKQLDEAAIDITPADFIMNVLSLIIFPFVSKALFVSAGMFKEEEFEEFVLSRKEKIQGWIIQSLKKKTV
;
A
#
# COMPACT_ATOMS: atom_id res chain seq x y z
N LEU A 1 2.24 -8.13 -3.24
CA LEU A 1 1.55 -6.86 -2.88
C LEU A 1 2.00 -5.72 -3.77
N VAL A 2 3.23 -5.21 -3.64
CA VAL A 2 3.74 -4.05 -4.41
C VAL A 2 3.52 -4.19 -5.92
N ASN A 3 4.01 -5.26 -6.55
CA ASN A 3 3.89 -5.44 -8.00
C ASN A 3 2.42 -5.45 -8.47
N THR A 4 1.60 -6.32 -7.87
CA THR A 4 0.20 -6.51 -8.23
C THR A 4 -0.63 -5.22 -8.07
N TYR A 5 -0.54 -4.56 -6.92
CA TYR A 5 -1.35 -3.37 -6.66
C TYR A 5 -0.87 -2.15 -7.44
N THR A 6 0.44 -1.95 -7.59
CA THR A 6 0.94 -0.85 -8.41
C THR A 6 0.52 -1.00 -9.88
N THR A 7 0.62 -2.21 -10.45
CA THR A 7 0.17 -2.45 -11.83
C THR A 7 -1.34 -2.24 -11.98
N LEU A 8 -2.15 -2.77 -11.05
CA LEU A 8 -3.61 -2.58 -11.07
C LEU A 8 -4.01 -1.10 -11.05
N LEU A 9 -3.36 -0.31 -10.20
CA LEU A 9 -3.65 1.11 -10.05
C LEU A 9 -3.08 1.98 -11.19
N LEU A 10 -1.98 1.55 -11.83
CA LEU A 10 -1.49 2.19 -13.06
C LEU A 10 -2.50 2.03 -14.20
N GLU A 11 -3.07 0.83 -14.35
CA GLU A 11 -4.10 0.55 -15.35
C GLU A 11 -5.43 1.24 -15.00
N ASN A 12 -5.71 1.44 -13.71
CA ASN A 12 -7.00 1.94 -13.21
C ASN A 12 -6.80 2.95 -12.07
N GLY A 13 -6.29 4.14 -12.37
CA GLY A 13 -6.00 5.16 -11.34
C GLY A 13 -7.22 5.54 -10.49
N ASP A 14 -8.39 5.63 -11.10
CA ASP A 14 -9.66 5.95 -10.42
C ASP A 14 -10.10 4.88 -9.43
N LEU A 15 -9.62 3.64 -9.59
CA LEU A 15 -9.94 2.54 -8.67
C LEU A 15 -9.44 2.85 -7.25
N ALA A 16 -8.30 3.54 -7.10
CA ALA A 16 -7.79 3.94 -5.80
C ALA A 16 -8.79 4.85 -5.07
N LEU A 17 -9.29 5.88 -5.76
CA LEU A 17 -10.25 6.84 -5.21
C LEU A 17 -11.61 6.19 -4.96
N PHE A 18 -12.07 5.34 -5.88
CA PHE A 18 -13.31 4.58 -5.72
C PHE A 18 -13.26 3.69 -4.47
N VAL A 19 -12.22 2.87 -4.31
CA VAL A 19 -12.08 1.96 -3.16
C VAL A 19 -12.00 2.77 -1.86
N LEU A 20 -11.30 3.90 -1.84
CA LEU A 20 -11.27 4.78 -0.67
C LEU A 20 -12.63 5.38 -0.34
N ASN A 21 -13.38 5.80 -1.35
CA ASN A 21 -14.72 6.31 -1.14
C ASN A 21 -15.62 5.21 -0.57
N GLU A 22 -15.63 4.01 -1.16
CA GLU A 22 -16.43 2.87 -0.68
C GLU A 22 -16.03 2.41 0.73
N MET A 23 -14.73 2.41 1.06
CA MET A 23 -14.28 2.14 2.44
C MET A 23 -14.86 3.14 3.44
N ARG A 24 -15.09 4.39 3.04
CA ARG A 24 -15.66 5.43 3.90
C ARG A 24 -17.19 5.38 3.93
N THR A 25 -17.84 5.18 2.79
CA THR A 25 -19.30 5.33 2.63
C THR A 25 -20.06 4.02 2.78
N ASN A 26 -19.45 2.88 2.47
CA ASN A 26 -20.11 1.56 2.48
C ASN A 26 -19.17 0.44 2.94
N GLN A 27 -18.83 0.46 4.24
CA GLN A 27 -17.93 -0.51 4.87
C GLN A 27 -18.39 -1.97 4.70
N ASN A 28 -19.70 -2.20 4.54
CA ASN A 28 -20.28 -3.54 4.41
C ASN A 28 -19.97 -4.19 3.04
N MET A 29 -19.78 -3.38 1.99
CA MET A 29 -19.44 -3.88 0.64
C MET A 29 -18.09 -4.59 0.63
N LEU A 30 -17.12 -4.08 1.40
CA LEU A 30 -15.75 -4.59 1.43
C LEU A 30 -15.49 -5.56 2.59
N ALA A 31 -16.40 -5.66 3.56
CA ALA A 31 -16.25 -6.51 4.74
C ALA A 31 -15.96 -8.01 4.42
N PRO A 32 -16.59 -8.64 3.41
CA PRO A 32 -16.27 -10.03 3.05
C PRO A 32 -14.83 -10.19 2.53
N LEU A 33 -14.37 -9.26 1.70
CA LEU A 33 -13.00 -9.26 1.16
C LEU A 33 -11.98 -9.03 2.27
N LEU A 34 -12.23 -8.07 3.17
CA LEU A 34 -11.40 -7.81 4.33
C LEU A 34 -11.34 -9.03 5.27
N LYS A 35 -12.45 -9.74 5.45
CA LYS A 35 -12.50 -10.98 6.25
C LYS A 35 -11.62 -12.08 5.64
N ILE A 36 -11.67 -12.27 4.32
CA ILE A 36 -10.83 -13.25 3.61
C ILE A 36 -9.35 -12.87 3.74
N ALA A 37 -9.01 -11.61 3.52
CA ALA A 37 -7.63 -11.12 3.69
C ALA A 37 -7.14 -11.30 5.14
N ARG A 38 -7.99 -11.01 6.13
CA ARG A 38 -7.69 -11.19 7.55
C ARG A 38 -7.40 -12.65 7.91
N LEU A 39 -8.18 -13.58 7.38
CA LEU A 39 -8.06 -15.00 7.71
C LEU A 39 -6.92 -15.71 6.95
N SER A 40 -6.53 -15.21 5.78
CA SER A 40 -5.50 -15.85 4.95
C SER A 40 -4.13 -15.16 5.05
N ALA A 41 -4.07 -13.84 4.93
CA ALA A 41 -2.81 -13.10 4.82
C ALA A 41 -2.19 -12.77 6.18
N LEU A 42 -2.99 -12.35 7.18
CA LEU A 42 -2.45 -11.94 8.49
C LEU A 42 -1.69 -13.05 9.21
N PRO A 43 -2.17 -14.31 9.27
CA PRO A 43 -1.42 -15.38 9.96
C PRO A 43 -0.06 -15.64 9.31
N VAL A 44 0.01 -15.57 7.97
CA VAL A 44 1.25 -15.75 7.23
C VAL A 44 2.23 -14.61 7.50
N ILE A 45 1.75 -13.36 7.47
CA ILE A 45 2.56 -12.18 7.76
C ILE A 45 3.04 -12.19 9.21
N GLN A 46 2.16 -12.48 10.18
CA GLN A 46 2.53 -12.59 11.59
C GLN A 46 3.65 -13.60 11.79
N LYS A 47 3.51 -14.80 11.22
CA LYS A 47 4.54 -15.83 11.29
C LYS A 47 5.89 -15.33 10.75
N GLN A 48 5.90 -14.68 9.59
CA GLN A 48 7.13 -14.14 8.98
C GLN A 48 7.78 -13.05 9.83
N LEU A 49 6.98 -12.15 10.42
CA LEU A 49 7.48 -11.09 11.29
C LEU A 49 8.10 -11.67 12.58
N ASP A 50 7.48 -12.71 13.16
CA ASP A 50 8.01 -13.38 14.34
C ASP A 50 9.29 -14.16 14.06
N GLU A 51 9.33 -14.91 12.94
CA GLU A 51 10.53 -15.63 12.50
C GLU A 51 11.72 -14.69 12.24
N ALA A 52 11.44 -13.49 11.70
CA ALA A 52 12.45 -12.46 11.48
C ALA A 52 12.74 -11.58 12.71
N ALA A 53 12.07 -11.86 13.84
CA ALA A 53 12.14 -11.08 15.08
C ALA A 53 11.94 -9.57 14.85
N ILE A 54 10.97 -9.19 14.01
CA ILE A 54 10.66 -7.79 13.70
C ILE A 54 9.63 -7.24 14.69
N ASP A 55 9.89 -6.04 15.19
CA ASP A 55 9.04 -5.30 16.11
C ASP A 55 8.03 -4.42 15.37
N ILE A 56 7.04 -5.05 14.75
CA ILE A 56 5.92 -4.39 14.07
C ILE A 56 4.68 -5.29 14.12
N THR A 57 3.49 -4.70 14.23
CA THR A 57 2.26 -5.48 14.08
C THR A 57 2.00 -5.81 12.60
N PRO A 58 1.33 -6.93 12.26
CA PRO A 58 0.93 -7.21 10.89
C PRO A 58 0.04 -6.12 10.28
N ALA A 59 -0.79 -5.48 11.10
CA ALA A 59 -1.65 -4.39 10.66
C ALA A 59 -0.82 -3.17 10.23
N ASP A 60 0.12 -2.72 11.06
CA ASP A 60 1.00 -1.60 10.73
C ASP A 60 1.85 -1.89 9.49
N PHE A 61 2.38 -3.12 9.38
CA PHE A 61 3.14 -3.55 8.21
C PHE A 61 2.32 -3.42 6.92
N ILE A 62 1.10 -3.97 6.90
CA ILE A 62 0.22 -3.88 5.74
C ILE A 62 -0.16 -2.43 5.43
N MET A 63 -0.53 -1.66 6.46
CA MET A 63 -0.91 -0.26 6.29
C MET A 63 0.24 0.57 5.71
N ASN A 64 1.48 0.35 6.16
CA ASN A 64 2.66 1.02 5.62
C ASN A 64 2.89 0.66 4.15
N VAL A 65 2.80 -0.62 3.79
CA VAL A 65 2.96 -1.08 2.40
C VAL A 65 1.87 -0.49 1.51
N LEU A 66 0.60 -0.57 1.92
CA LEU A 66 -0.53 -0.04 1.15
C LEU A 66 -0.46 1.48 1.02
N SER A 67 -0.06 2.20 2.06
CA SER A 67 0.11 3.66 2.02
C SER A 67 1.13 4.07 0.95
N LEU A 68 2.27 3.38 0.87
CA LEU A 68 3.29 3.67 -0.13
C LEU A 68 2.85 3.39 -1.57
N ILE A 69 1.87 2.49 -1.77
CA ILE A 69 1.33 2.12 -3.07
C ILE A 69 0.15 3.01 -3.48
N ILE A 70 -0.82 3.21 -2.59
CA ILE A 70 -2.11 3.85 -2.90
C ILE A 70 -1.99 5.38 -2.89
N PHE A 71 -1.26 5.95 -1.91
CA PHE A 71 -1.21 7.40 -1.72
C PHE A 71 -0.78 8.20 -2.96
N PRO A 72 0.22 7.78 -3.76
CA PRO A 72 0.58 8.48 -5.00
C PRO A 72 -0.61 8.70 -5.96
N PHE A 73 -1.50 7.73 -6.09
CA PHE A 73 -2.67 7.82 -6.96
C PHE A 73 -3.72 8.79 -6.41
N VAL A 74 -3.96 8.73 -5.11
CA VAL A 74 -4.94 9.58 -4.42
C VAL A 74 -4.51 11.04 -4.43
N SER A 75 -3.21 11.27 -4.24
CA SER A 75 -2.62 12.61 -4.15
C SER A 75 -2.16 13.15 -5.50
N LYS A 76 -2.33 12.41 -6.61
CA LYS A 76 -1.86 12.79 -7.95
C LYS A 76 -2.27 14.21 -8.31
N ALA A 77 -3.58 14.50 -8.31
CA ALA A 77 -4.10 15.81 -8.67
C ALA A 77 -3.56 16.95 -7.79
N LEU A 78 -3.37 16.68 -6.48
CA LEU A 78 -2.78 17.65 -5.56
C LEU A 78 -1.33 17.98 -5.93
N PHE A 79 -0.50 16.97 -6.18
CA PHE A 79 0.91 17.19 -6.46
C PHE A 79 1.18 17.75 -7.87
N VAL A 80 0.34 17.40 -8.85
CA VAL A 80 0.38 17.99 -10.19
C VAL A 80 -0.02 19.47 -10.12
N SER A 81 -1.10 19.81 -9.42
CA SER A 81 -1.52 21.21 -9.25
C SER A 81 -0.52 22.04 -8.44
N ALA A 82 0.20 21.41 -7.50
CA ALA A 82 1.29 22.05 -6.76
C ALA A 82 2.60 22.19 -7.57
N GLY A 83 2.66 21.66 -8.81
CA GLY A 83 3.84 21.74 -9.66
C GLY A 83 5.01 20.86 -9.22
N MET A 84 4.76 19.83 -8.41
CA MET A 84 5.82 18.91 -7.95
C MET A 84 6.27 17.94 -9.04
N PHE A 85 5.39 17.61 -9.98
CA PHE A 85 5.68 16.83 -11.19
C PHE A 85 4.58 17.09 -12.23
N LYS A 86 4.87 16.82 -13.49
CA LYS A 86 3.86 16.91 -14.56
C LYS A 86 2.98 15.66 -14.60
N GLU A 87 1.77 15.81 -15.15
CA GLU A 87 0.82 14.70 -15.31
C GLU A 87 1.44 13.55 -16.11
N GLU A 88 2.19 13.86 -17.16
CA GLU A 88 2.82 12.89 -18.06
C GLU A 88 3.99 12.14 -17.39
N GLU A 89 4.58 12.71 -16.33
CA GLU A 89 5.70 12.11 -15.59
C GLU A 89 5.22 11.16 -14.48
N PHE A 90 3.91 11.13 -14.20
CA PHE A 90 3.36 10.38 -13.06
C PHE A 90 3.57 8.87 -13.17
N GLU A 91 3.43 8.29 -14.36
CA GLU A 91 3.61 6.85 -14.56
C GLU A 91 5.06 6.43 -14.26
N GLU A 92 6.03 7.14 -14.84
CA GLU A 92 7.45 6.91 -14.58
C GLU A 92 7.80 7.09 -13.10
N PHE A 93 7.20 8.10 -12.44
CA PHE A 93 7.34 8.32 -11.01
C PHE A 93 6.87 7.12 -10.20
N VAL A 94 5.70 6.56 -10.49
CA VAL A 94 5.15 5.40 -9.78
C VAL A 94 5.97 4.13 -10.06
N LEU A 95 6.41 3.91 -11.30
CA LEU A 95 7.27 2.77 -11.67
C LEU A 95 8.61 2.84 -10.94
N SER A 96 9.25 4.01 -10.89
CA SER A 96 10.47 4.25 -10.12
C SER A 96 10.29 3.99 -8.62
N ARG A 97 9.11 4.31 -8.07
CA ARG A 97 8.79 4.00 -6.67
C ARG A 97 8.58 2.51 -6.42
N LYS A 98 7.91 1.80 -7.33
CA LYS A 98 7.64 0.36 -7.24
C LYS A 98 8.90 -0.45 -6.95
N GLU A 99 10.03 -0.08 -7.58
CA GLU A 99 11.33 -0.71 -7.37
C GLU A 99 11.94 -0.41 -5.99
N LYS A 100 11.66 0.77 -5.42
CA LYS A 100 12.26 1.27 -4.18
C LYS A 100 11.46 0.89 -2.92
N ILE A 101 10.15 0.68 -3.05
CA ILE A 101 9.24 0.43 -1.91
C ILE A 101 9.72 -0.73 -1.02
N GLN A 102 10.18 -1.84 -1.62
CA GLN A 102 10.67 -2.98 -0.84
C GLN A 102 11.86 -2.58 0.04
N GLY A 103 12.82 -1.85 -0.53
CA GLY A 103 13.99 -1.36 0.21
C GLY A 103 13.61 -0.39 1.33
N TRP A 104 12.64 0.51 1.09
CA TRP A 104 12.17 1.44 2.12
C TRP A 104 11.46 0.73 3.28
N ILE A 105 10.62 -0.27 2.97
CA ILE A 105 9.96 -1.06 4.00
C ILE A 105 11.00 -1.82 4.82
N ILE A 106 11.92 -2.54 4.20
CA ILE A 106 12.95 -3.31 4.94
C ILE A 106 13.77 -2.40 5.86
N GLN A 107 14.12 -1.19 5.41
CA GLN A 107 14.86 -0.22 6.21
C GLN A 107 14.04 0.37 7.37
N SER A 108 12.71 0.42 7.27
CA SER A 108 11.86 0.91 8.36
C SER A 108 11.59 -0.14 9.44
N LEU A 109 11.83 -1.42 9.15
CA LEU A 109 11.66 -2.52 10.10
C LEU A 109 12.78 -2.52 11.14
N LYS A 110 12.38 -2.60 12.42
CA LYS A 110 13.30 -2.76 13.55
C LYS A 110 13.22 -4.19 14.07
N LYS A 111 14.34 -4.71 14.55
CA LYS A 111 14.34 -5.99 15.29
C LYS A 111 13.83 -5.76 16.71
N LYS A 112 13.11 -6.75 17.25
CA LYS A 112 12.77 -6.83 18.67
C LYS A 112 14.06 -6.76 19.47
N THR A 113 14.14 -5.82 20.41
CA THR A 113 15.29 -5.74 21.31
C THR A 113 15.10 -6.85 22.35
N VAL A 114 16.06 -7.78 22.42
CA VAL A 114 16.09 -8.86 23.41
C VAL A 114 16.37 -8.30 24.79
#